data_AF-A0A843HGS5-F1
#
_entry.id   AF-A0A843HGS5-F1
#
_cell.length_a   1.000
_cell.length_b   1.000
_cell.length_c   1.000
_cell.angle_alpha   90.00
_cell.angle_beta   90.00
_cell.angle_gamma   90.00
#
_symmetry.space_group_name_H-M   'P 1'
#
loop_
_entity.id
_entity.type
_entity.pdbx_description
1 polymer ?
#
loop_
_entity_poly.entity_id
_entity_poly.type
_entity_poly.pdbx_seq_one_letter_code
_entity_poly.pdbx_strand_id
1 'polypeptide(L)'
;MVYNNFFYLQENINSNKKHINLDFDTLLDDDMEVQVFKDGIGINRDNLVIDGGNTMINAKDLSRIFKVTGRNVILKNMRLECGHSKKGGVIYNKGHLVLENCILKFNSGQMAGAIFNKGHLRINNCILASNTAQIGGAIVNKGNLFIKRCRFSDNNAKNGSSIVNYGELEEKECSFRGTGDYLNEIVHASTAMDKIRDKFKSSNRKQEKDNHSIDVIKELAAKFHWN
;
A
#
# COMPACT_ATOMS: atom_id res chain seq x y z
N MET A 1 -1.31 25.37 -16.87
CA MET A 1 -2.31 24.29 -16.69
C MET A 1 -3.02 24.58 -15.37
N VAL A 2 -4.35 24.57 -15.35
CA VAL A 2 -5.11 24.83 -14.11
C VAL A 2 -5.15 23.54 -13.30
N TYR A 3 -4.68 23.58 -12.06
CA TYR A 3 -4.72 22.48 -11.11
C TYR A 3 -5.19 23.02 -9.76
N ASN A 4 -5.75 22.13 -8.94
CA ASN A 4 -6.03 22.38 -7.53
C ASN A 4 -4.80 22.06 -6.68
N ASN A 5 -4.77 22.59 -5.47
CA ASN A 5 -3.77 22.23 -4.48
C ASN A 5 -4.38 21.33 -3.38
N PHE A 6 -3.54 20.84 -2.46
CA PHE A 6 -3.96 19.97 -1.37
C PHE A 6 -4.87 20.69 -0.37
N PHE A 7 -4.66 21.99 -0.13
CA PHE A 7 -5.58 22.79 0.68
C PHE A 7 -7.00 22.77 0.13
N TYR A 8 -7.18 23.03 -1.17
CA TYR A 8 -8.48 23.01 -1.83
C TYR A 8 -9.17 21.63 -1.68
N LEU A 9 -8.41 20.55 -1.88
CA LEU A 9 -8.95 19.20 -1.72
C LEU A 9 -9.33 18.91 -0.26
N GLN A 10 -8.49 19.30 0.71
CA GLN A 10 -8.77 19.13 2.13
C GLN A 10 -10.01 19.91 2.58
N GLU A 11 -10.23 21.13 2.06
CA GLU A 11 -11.45 21.92 2.32
C GLU A 11 -12.69 21.21 1.79
N ASN A 12 -12.65 20.68 0.56
CA ASN A 12 -13.76 19.91 0.00
C ASN A 12 -14.04 18.65 0.84
N ILE A 13 -13.00 17.95 1.28
CA ILE A 13 -13.12 16.78 2.16
C ILE A 13 -13.77 17.16 3.49
N ASN A 14 -13.46 18.33 4.04
CA ASN A 14 -14.01 18.82 5.31
C ASN A 14 -15.42 19.43 5.19
N SER A 15 -15.91 19.63 3.96
CA SER A 15 -17.27 20.13 3.73
C SER A 15 -18.35 19.13 4.18
N ASN A 16 -19.62 19.55 4.15
CA ASN A 16 -20.77 18.69 4.44
C ASN A 16 -21.15 17.73 3.29
N LYS A 17 -20.54 17.86 2.10
CA LYS A 17 -20.87 17.04 0.92
C LYS A 17 -20.54 15.58 1.20
N LYS A 18 -21.39 14.63 0.78
CA LYS A 18 -21.05 13.19 0.83
C LYS A 18 -20.35 12.68 -0.43
N HIS A 19 -20.44 13.46 -1.50
CA HIS A 19 -19.85 13.17 -2.80
C HIS A 19 -19.03 14.37 -3.25
N ILE A 20 -17.78 14.13 -3.58
CA ILE A 20 -16.83 15.12 -4.12
C ILE A 20 -16.43 14.63 -5.49
N ASN A 21 -16.57 15.48 -6.51
CA ASN A 21 -16.08 15.23 -7.86
C ASN A 21 -14.87 16.12 -8.10
N LEU A 22 -13.80 15.56 -8.66
CA LEU A 22 -12.62 16.31 -9.06
C LEU A 22 -12.65 16.50 -10.57
N ASP A 23 -12.57 17.76 -11.01
CA ASP A 23 -12.58 18.14 -12.42
C ASP A 23 -11.19 18.57 -12.92
N PHE A 24 -10.24 18.78 -12.00
CA PHE A 24 -8.87 19.18 -12.28
C PHE A 24 -7.86 18.34 -11.51
N ASP A 25 -6.68 18.18 -12.09
CA ASP A 25 -5.53 17.59 -11.41
C ASP A 25 -5.25 18.36 -10.11
N THR A 26 -4.72 17.66 -9.11
CA THR A 26 -4.34 18.20 -7.81
C THR A 26 -2.85 17.99 -7.58
N LEU A 27 -2.10 19.04 -7.31
CA LEU A 27 -0.66 18.97 -7.08
C LEU A 27 -0.34 19.41 -5.65
N LEU A 28 0.68 18.79 -5.06
CA LEU A 28 1.38 19.35 -3.91
C LEU A 28 2.49 20.25 -4.46
N ASP A 29 2.32 21.57 -4.44
CA ASP A 29 3.16 22.48 -5.24
C ASP A 29 3.77 23.66 -4.50
N ASP A 30 3.48 23.84 -3.20
CA ASP A 30 4.14 24.85 -2.38
C ASP A 30 4.72 24.30 -1.06
N ASP A 31 5.72 25.00 -0.52
CA ASP A 31 6.44 24.60 0.69
C ASP A 31 5.54 24.57 1.94
N MET A 32 4.50 25.40 2.00
CA MET A 32 3.59 25.45 3.13
C MET A 32 2.72 24.20 3.19
N GLU A 33 2.21 23.77 2.03
CA GLU A 33 1.47 22.52 1.90
C GLU A 33 2.29 21.32 2.31
N VAL A 34 3.57 21.27 1.94
CA VAL A 34 4.46 20.16 2.34
C VAL A 34 4.55 20.07 3.87
N GLN A 35 4.63 21.21 4.57
CA GLN A 35 4.66 21.23 6.03
C GLN A 35 3.34 20.77 6.66
N VAL A 36 2.21 21.26 6.13
CA VAL A 36 0.87 20.94 6.64
C VAL A 36 0.49 19.49 6.36
N PHE A 37 0.72 19.03 5.14
CA PHE A 37 0.32 17.72 4.65
C PHE A 37 1.43 16.68 4.69
N LYS A 38 2.45 16.83 5.54
CA LYS A 38 3.55 15.84 5.73
C LYS A 38 3.08 14.41 6.03
N ASP A 39 1.86 14.26 6.56
CA ASP A 39 1.22 12.98 6.85
C ASP A 39 0.13 12.57 5.85
N GLY A 40 -0.09 13.40 4.84
CA GLY A 40 -1.16 13.35 3.84
C GLY A 40 -2.44 14.06 4.28
N ILE A 41 -3.31 14.30 3.29
CA ILE A 41 -4.67 14.80 3.45
C ILE A 41 -5.46 13.83 4.32
N GLY A 42 -6.06 14.34 5.40
CA GLY A 42 -6.82 13.55 6.36
C GLY A 42 -8.24 13.30 5.86
N ILE A 43 -8.62 12.02 5.74
CA ILE A 43 -10.01 11.60 5.54
C ILE A 43 -10.50 10.92 6.81
N ASN A 44 -11.03 11.74 7.73
CA ASN A 44 -11.36 11.31 9.08
C ASN A 44 -12.86 11.03 9.29
N ARG A 45 -13.72 11.49 8.37
CA ARG A 45 -15.16 11.32 8.46
C ARG A 45 -15.65 10.12 7.66
N ASP A 46 -16.80 9.60 8.07
CA ASP A 46 -17.41 8.41 7.50
C ASP A 46 -18.32 8.75 6.30
N ASN A 47 -18.58 7.77 5.44
CA ASN A 47 -19.53 7.83 4.32
C ASN A 47 -19.21 8.93 3.29
N LEU A 48 -17.96 8.96 2.82
CA LEU A 48 -17.49 9.90 1.82
C LEU A 48 -17.12 9.18 0.52
N VAL A 49 -17.61 9.70 -0.60
CA VAL A 49 -17.19 9.30 -1.95
C VAL A 49 -16.40 10.44 -2.59
N ILE A 50 -15.19 10.14 -3.06
CA ILE A 50 -14.39 11.02 -3.89
C ILE A 50 -14.25 10.36 -5.26
N ASP A 51 -14.90 10.95 -6.25
CA ASP A 51 -14.76 10.58 -7.66
C ASP A 51 -13.74 11.52 -8.31
N GLY A 52 -12.65 10.95 -8.81
CA GLY A 52 -11.57 11.72 -9.40
C GLY A 52 -11.84 12.17 -10.82
N GLY A 53 -12.90 11.71 -11.51
CA GLY A 53 -13.14 12.12 -12.89
C GLY A 53 -11.99 11.82 -13.86
N ASN A 54 -11.16 10.82 -13.56
CA ASN A 54 -9.89 10.48 -14.23
C ASN A 54 -8.74 11.51 -14.07
N THR A 55 -8.87 12.46 -13.15
CA THR A 55 -7.82 13.41 -12.78
C THR A 55 -6.69 12.73 -11.98
N MET A 56 -5.57 13.43 -11.89
CA MET A 56 -4.39 13.05 -11.14
C MET A 56 -4.32 13.79 -9.81
N ILE A 57 -3.91 13.11 -8.75
CA ILE A 57 -3.39 13.72 -7.53
C ILE A 57 -1.91 13.33 -7.43
N ASN A 58 -1.02 14.32 -7.46
CA ASN A 58 0.42 14.11 -7.48
C ASN A 58 1.10 14.82 -6.31
N ALA A 59 1.76 14.05 -5.44
CA ALA A 59 2.46 14.58 -4.26
C ALA A 59 3.94 14.94 -4.51
N LYS A 60 4.41 14.86 -5.76
CA LYS A 60 5.76 15.24 -6.23
C LYS A 60 6.93 14.66 -5.42
N ASP A 61 6.74 13.47 -4.86
CA ASP A 61 7.65 12.78 -3.94
C ASP A 61 7.92 13.53 -2.64
N LEU A 62 7.07 14.52 -2.29
CA LEU A 62 7.22 15.37 -1.12
C LEU A 62 6.43 14.87 0.10
N SER A 63 5.35 14.11 -0.12
CA SER A 63 4.52 13.61 0.98
C SER A 63 3.63 12.41 0.63
N ARG A 64 2.95 11.88 1.64
CA ARG A 64 1.77 11.01 1.47
C ARG A 64 0.62 11.82 0.84
N ILE A 65 -0.21 11.17 0.02
CA ILE A 65 -1.45 11.81 -0.48
C ILE A 65 -2.56 11.72 0.56
N PHE A 66 -2.97 10.52 1.01
CA PHE A 66 -4.11 10.32 1.91
C PHE A 66 -3.77 9.55 3.18
N LYS A 67 -4.32 10.02 4.31
CA LYS A 67 -4.40 9.29 5.57
C LYS A 67 -5.87 9.08 5.92
N VAL A 68 -6.31 7.83 5.87
CA VAL A 68 -7.72 7.47 6.02
C VAL A 68 -7.95 6.85 7.39
N THR A 69 -8.83 7.46 8.19
CA THR A 69 -9.36 6.89 9.43
C THR A 69 -10.87 6.75 9.43
N GLY A 70 -11.56 7.44 8.52
CA GLY A 70 -13.00 7.32 8.31
C GLY A 70 -13.41 5.94 7.80
N ARG A 71 -14.70 5.64 7.95
CA ARG A 71 -15.34 4.39 7.48
C ARG A 71 -16.19 4.64 6.25
N ASN A 72 -16.41 3.59 5.45
CA ASN A 72 -17.16 3.67 4.20
C ASN A 72 -16.65 4.80 3.28
N VAL A 73 -15.33 4.94 3.19
CA VAL A 73 -14.69 5.90 2.28
C VAL A 73 -14.47 5.21 0.95
N ILE A 74 -14.93 5.82 -0.15
CA ILE A 74 -14.74 5.34 -1.51
C ILE A 74 -13.92 6.37 -2.27
N LEU A 75 -12.77 5.95 -2.81
CA LEU A 75 -11.99 6.72 -3.77
C LEU A 75 -12.08 6.01 -5.11
N LYS A 76 -12.52 6.71 -6.16
CA LYS A 76 -12.71 6.10 -7.48
C LYS A 76 -12.26 6.98 -8.64
N ASN A 77 -11.92 6.34 -9.76
CA ASN A 77 -11.62 6.98 -11.03
C ASN A 77 -10.53 8.08 -10.92
N MET A 78 -9.38 7.76 -10.33
CA MET A 78 -8.29 8.72 -10.14
C MET A 78 -6.92 8.10 -10.34
N ARG A 79 -5.94 8.95 -10.68
CA ARG A 79 -4.52 8.61 -10.67
C ARG A 79 -3.87 9.19 -9.43
N LEU A 80 -3.15 8.37 -8.67
CA LEU A 80 -2.43 8.77 -7.47
C LEU A 80 -0.94 8.51 -7.70
N GLU A 81 -0.17 9.59 -7.79
CA GLU A 81 1.19 9.56 -8.33
C GLU A 81 2.20 10.26 -7.43
N CYS A 82 3.45 9.80 -7.48
CA CYS A 82 4.59 10.40 -6.79
C CYS A 82 4.31 10.66 -5.30
N GLY A 83 3.64 9.74 -4.63
CA GLY A 83 3.51 9.75 -3.18
C GLY A 83 4.76 9.22 -2.50
N HIS A 84 5.26 9.92 -1.48
CA HIS A 84 6.43 9.51 -0.70
C HIS A 84 6.16 9.52 0.81
N SER A 85 6.26 8.36 1.46
CA SER A 85 6.14 8.29 2.92
C SER A 85 6.66 6.99 3.53
N LYS A 86 7.01 7.01 4.82
CA LYS A 86 7.43 5.83 5.56
C LYS A 86 6.42 4.67 5.52
N LYS A 87 5.11 4.97 5.61
CA LYS A 87 4.02 3.99 5.69
C LYS A 87 2.99 4.23 4.57
N GLY A 88 3.33 3.77 3.37
CA GLY A 88 2.50 3.94 2.17
C GLY A 88 2.76 5.31 1.55
N GLY A 89 3.39 5.31 0.36
CA GLY A 89 3.67 6.54 -0.37
C GLY A 89 2.43 7.33 -0.69
N VAL A 90 1.32 6.68 -1.01
CA VAL A 90 0.05 7.36 -1.31
C VAL A 90 -0.92 7.26 -0.16
N ILE A 91 -1.15 6.06 0.35
CA ILE A 91 -2.26 5.80 1.26
C ILE A 91 -1.77 5.11 2.53
N TYR A 92 -2.13 5.70 3.66
CA TYR A 92 -2.12 5.01 4.94
C TYR A 92 -3.55 4.83 5.42
N ASN A 93 -4.02 3.58 5.38
CA ASN A 93 -5.39 3.23 5.77
C ASN A 93 -5.43 2.64 7.19
N LYS A 94 -6.17 3.30 8.08
CA LYS A 94 -6.60 2.75 9.38
C LYS A 94 -8.13 2.57 9.46
N GLY A 95 -8.88 3.03 8.47
CA GLY A 95 -10.33 3.02 8.43
C GLY A 95 -10.90 1.89 7.56
N HIS A 96 -12.06 2.16 6.95
CA HIS A 96 -12.68 1.32 5.91
C HIS A 96 -12.61 2.06 4.57
N LEU A 97 -11.73 1.57 3.70
CA LEU A 97 -11.42 2.20 2.42
C LEU A 97 -11.73 1.26 1.26
N VAL A 98 -12.40 1.80 0.24
CA VAL A 98 -12.63 1.15 -1.05
C VAL A 98 -11.94 1.98 -2.14
N LEU A 99 -11.11 1.32 -2.96
CA LEU A 99 -10.51 1.88 -4.16
C LEU A 99 -11.14 1.23 -5.39
N GLU A 100 -11.63 2.04 -6.34
CA GLU A 100 -12.27 1.54 -7.57
C GLU A 100 -11.77 2.25 -8.81
N ASN A 101 -11.30 1.50 -9.80
CA ASN A 101 -10.83 2.06 -11.08
C ASN A 101 -9.73 3.13 -10.89
N CYS A 102 -8.89 2.97 -9.87
CA CYS A 102 -7.78 3.87 -9.59
C CYS A 102 -6.46 3.35 -10.18
N ILE A 103 -5.56 4.26 -10.51
CA ILE A 103 -4.18 3.97 -10.89
C ILE A 103 -3.26 4.54 -9.82
N LEU A 104 -2.45 3.70 -9.18
CA LEU A 104 -1.43 4.11 -8.22
C LEU A 104 -0.07 3.81 -8.84
N LYS A 105 0.66 4.84 -9.24
CA LYS A 105 1.96 4.64 -9.90
C LYS A 105 3.06 5.60 -9.46
N PHE A 106 4.30 5.16 -9.62
CA PHE A 106 5.50 5.94 -9.29
C PHE A 106 5.53 6.39 -7.82
N ASN A 107 4.97 5.58 -6.92
CA ASN A 107 4.94 5.92 -5.51
C ASN A 107 6.05 5.20 -4.78
N SER A 108 6.57 5.86 -3.75
CA SER A 108 7.69 5.35 -2.98
C SER A 108 7.43 5.40 -1.48
N GLY A 109 8.05 4.47 -0.75
CA GLY A 109 7.97 4.50 0.69
C GLY A 109 8.95 3.58 1.37
N GLN A 110 9.16 3.76 2.67
CA GLN A 110 10.06 2.88 3.40
C GLN A 110 9.45 1.48 3.54
N MET A 111 8.22 1.40 4.06
CA MET A 111 7.54 0.11 4.28
C MET A 111 6.73 -0.33 3.07
N ALA A 112 5.91 0.56 2.50
CA ALA A 112 5.05 0.25 1.37
C ALA A 112 5.17 1.35 0.32
N GLY A 113 5.32 0.98 -0.95
CA GLY A 113 5.52 1.95 -2.02
C GLY A 113 4.25 2.76 -2.26
N ALA A 114 3.10 2.10 -2.31
CA ALA A 114 1.81 2.77 -2.50
C ALA A 114 0.96 2.79 -1.23
N ILE A 115 0.61 1.62 -0.69
CA ILE A 115 -0.43 1.50 0.34
C ILE A 115 0.09 0.76 1.57
N PHE A 116 -0.06 1.37 2.74
CA PHE A 116 0.05 0.68 4.01
C PHE A 116 -1.34 0.51 4.62
N ASN A 117 -1.82 -0.72 4.73
CA ASN A 117 -3.12 -1.03 5.32
C ASN A 117 -2.99 -1.55 6.76
N LYS A 118 -3.73 -0.93 7.69
CA LYS A 118 -4.00 -1.42 9.05
C LYS A 118 -5.49 -1.60 9.34
N GLY A 119 -6.36 -1.06 8.49
CA GLY A 119 -7.80 -1.19 8.61
C GLY A 119 -8.34 -2.23 7.63
N HIS A 120 -9.49 -1.94 7.05
CA HIS A 120 -10.07 -2.76 5.98
C HIS A 120 -9.92 -2.02 4.66
N LEU A 121 -9.38 -2.74 3.68
CA LEU A 121 -9.11 -2.22 2.36
C LEU A 121 -9.71 -3.15 1.31
N ARG A 122 -10.57 -2.59 0.47
CA ARG A 122 -11.05 -3.23 -0.75
C ARG A 122 -10.44 -2.52 -1.96
N ILE A 123 -9.87 -3.26 -2.89
CA ILE A 123 -9.34 -2.71 -4.14
C ILE A 123 -9.98 -3.45 -5.31
N ASN A 124 -10.70 -2.74 -6.17
CA ASN A 124 -11.39 -3.30 -7.32
C ASN A 124 -10.93 -2.61 -8.61
N ASN A 125 -10.58 -3.40 -9.64
CA ASN A 125 -10.25 -2.90 -10.98
C ASN A 125 -9.14 -1.82 -10.98
N CYS A 126 -8.15 -1.93 -10.09
CA CYS A 126 -7.08 -0.94 -9.98
C CYS A 126 -5.79 -1.40 -10.67
N ILE A 127 -4.96 -0.44 -11.02
CA ILE A 127 -3.59 -0.67 -11.48
C ILE A 127 -2.64 -0.12 -10.42
N LEU A 128 -1.72 -0.96 -9.93
CA LEU A 128 -0.63 -0.56 -9.04
C LEU A 128 0.68 -0.82 -9.78
N ALA A 129 1.32 0.24 -10.27
CA ALA A 129 2.47 0.11 -11.16
C ALA A 129 3.70 0.92 -10.71
N SER A 130 4.90 0.39 -10.91
CA SER A 130 6.15 1.14 -10.68
C SER A 130 6.26 1.74 -9.27
N ASN A 131 5.70 1.06 -8.26
CA ASN A 131 5.80 1.48 -6.88
C ASN A 131 7.04 0.84 -6.24
N THR A 132 7.75 1.59 -5.40
CA THR A 132 9.04 1.15 -4.83
C THR A 132 9.10 1.27 -3.32
N ALA A 133 9.61 0.25 -2.63
CA ALA A 133 9.85 0.32 -1.19
C ALA A 133 11.00 -0.57 -0.68
N GLN A 134 11.24 -0.56 0.63
CA GLN A 134 12.14 -1.55 1.23
C GLN A 134 11.43 -2.87 1.51
N ILE A 135 10.13 -2.87 1.86
CA ILE A 135 9.40 -4.09 2.28
C ILE A 135 8.38 -4.54 1.23
N GLY A 136 7.29 -3.81 1.02
CA GLY A 136 6.24 -4.14 0.04
C GLY A 136 6.25 -3.16 -1.12
N GLY A 137 6.56 -3.63 -2.33
CA GLY A 137 6.75 -2.78 -3.51
C GLY A 137 5.52 -1.92 -3.78
N ALA A 138 4.32 -2.50 -3.70
CA ALA A 138 3.07 -1.76 -3.76
C ALA A 138 2.38 -1.69 -2.39
N ILE A 139 2.12 -2.83 -1.76
CA ILE A 139 1.25 -2.91 -0.59
C ILE A 139 1.95 -3.62 0.57
N VAL A 140 1.83 -3.05 1.77
CA VAL A 140 1.97 -3.78 3.03
C VAL A 140 0.61 -3.84 3.72
N ASN A 141 0.12 -5.05 3.97
CA ASN A 141 -1.11 -5.28 4.71
C ASN A 141 -0.83 -5.78 6.13
N LYS A 142 -1.46 -5.14 7.12
CA LYS A 142 -1.53 -5.57 8.53
C LYS A 142 -2.96 -5.67 9.06
N GLY A 143 -3.96 -5.46 8.19
CA GLY A 143 -5.38 -5.57 8.52
C GLY A 143 -6.06 -6.53 7.54
N ASN A 144 -7.23 -6.16 7.05
CA ASN A 144 -8.00 -6.99 6.10
C ASN A 144 -7.86 -6.40 4.71
N LEU A 145 -7.45 -7.21 3.75
CA LEU A 145 -7.25 -6.83 2.37
C LEU A 145 -8.06 -7.74 1.44
N PHE A 146 -8.95 -7.15 0.67
CA PHE A 146 -9.61 -7.81 -0.45
C PHE A 146 -9.18 -7.10 -1.74
N ILE A 147 -8.65 -7.86 -2.69
CA ILE A 147 -8.26 -7.34 -4.00
C ILE A 147 -8.93 -8.15 -5.10
N LYS A 148 -9.52 -7.45 -6.07
CA LYS A 148 -10.21 -8.08 -7.20
C LYS A 148 -9.95 -7.37 -8.52
N ARG A 149 -9.62 -8.15 -9.56
CA ARG A 149 -9.39 -7.65 -10.93
C ARG A 149 -8.34 -6.55 -10.99
N CYS A 150 -7.30 -6.65 -10.18
CA CYS A 150 -6.24 -5.66 -10.13
C CYS A 150 -5.03 -6.11 -10.96
N ARG A 151 -4.27 -5.13 -11.45
CA ARG A 151 -2.99 -5.38 -12.09
C ARG A 151 -1.87 -4.76 -11.27
N PHE A 152 -0.86 -5.56 -10.96
CA PHE A 152 0.37 -5.14 -10.33
C PHE A 152 1.49 -5.26 -11.36
N SER A 153 2.18 -4.16 -11.67
CA SER A 153 3.30 -4.23 -12.60
C SER A 153 4.51 -3.42 -12.19
N ASP A 154 5.71 -3.96 -12.37
CA ASP A 154 6.97 -3.23 -12.16
C ASP A 154 7.13 -2.66 -10.75
N ASN A 155 6.42 -3.24 -9.78
CA ASN A 155 6.59 -2.85 -8.38
C ASN A 155 7.83 -3.53 -7.82
N ASN A 156 8.67 -2.76 -7.12
CA ASN A 156 9.97 -3.19 -6.67
C ASN A 156 10.08 -3.03 -5.15
N ALA A 157 10.53 -4.08 -4.46
CA ALA A 157 10.94 -3.95 -3.07
C ALA A 157 12.29 -4.60 -2.83
N LYS A 158 13.13 -3.94 -2.02
CA LYS A 158 14.47 -4.44 -1.70
C LYS A 158 14.43 -5.81 -1.01
N ASN A 159 13.48 -6.00 -0.08
CA ASN A 159 13.39 -7.20 0.75
C ASN A 159 12.06 -7.97 0.58
N GLY A 160 11.24 -7.66 -0.43
CA GLY A 160 9.92 -8.27 -0.55
C GLY A 160 9.28 -8.12 -1.92
N SER A 161 8.01 -8.49 -2.00
CA SER A 161 7.24 -8.58 -3.23
C SER A 161 6.36 -7.36 -3.48
N SER A 162 5.52 -7.42 -4.51
CA SER A 162 4.46 -6.42 -4.72
C SER A 162 3.55 -6.25 -3.50
N ILE A 163 3.16 -7.36 -2.86
CA ILE A 163 2.28 -7.37 -1.69
C ILE A 163 2.91 -8.18 -0.57
N VAL A 164 3.22 -7.52 0.54
CA VAL A 164 3.59 -8.19 1.80
C VAL A 164 2.39 -8.18 2.72
N ASN A 165 1.90 -9.37 3.06
CA ASN A 165 0.71 -9.56 3.86
C ASN A 165 1.03 -10.14 5.24
N TYR A 166 0.76 -9.38 6.30
CA TYR A 166 0.79 -9.79 7.70
C TYR A 166 -0.60 -9.98 8.31
N GLY A 167 -1.67 -9.67 7.57
CA GLY A 167 -3.06 -9.81 8.01
C GLY A 167 -3.85 -10.78 7.14
N GLU A 168 -5.14 -10.52 6.96
CA GLU A 168 -6.00 -11.29 6.06
C GLU A 168 -5.90 -10.78 4.63
N LEU A 169 -5.81 -11.70 3.68
CA LEU A 169 -5.78 -11.41 2.25
C LEU A 169 -6.71 -12.35 1.48
N GLU A 170 -7.63 -11.78 0.73
CA GLU A 170 -8.38 -12.44 -0.33
C GLU A 170 -8.03 -11.78 -1.67
N GLU A 171 -7.48 -12.56 -2.60
CA GLU A 171 -7.11 -12.13 -3.94
C GLU A 171 -7.96 -12.89 -4.97
N LYS A 172 -8.55 -12.17 -5.92
CA LYS A 172 -9.34 -12.75 -7.01
C LYS A 172 -9.06 -12.05 -8.34
N GLU A 173 -8.82 -12.83 -9.39
CA GLU A 173 -8.76 -12.32 -10.77
C GLU A 173 -7.66 -11.24 -10.98
N CYS A 174 -6.60 -11.21 -10.16
CA CYS A 174 -5.51 -10.24 -10.31
C CYS A 174 -4.37 -10.78 -11.19
N SER A 175 -3.55 -9.87 -11.70
CA SER A 175 -2.34 -10.19 -12.47
C SER A 175 -1.12 -9.45 -11.93
N PHE A 176 0.02 -10.12 -11.92
CA PHE A 176 1.31 -9.58 -11.46
C PHE A 176 2.33 -9.72 -12.59
N ARG A 177 3.07 -8.66 -12.94
CA ARG A 177 4.04 -8.65 -14.06
C ARG A 177 5.27 -7.79 -13.75
N GLY A 178 6.47 -8.20 -14.14
CA GLY A 178 7.68 -7.37 -13.99
C GLY A 178 8.02 -6.98 -12.55
N THR A 179 7.43 -7.66 -11.56
CA THR A 179 7.72 -7.43 -10.14
C THR A 179 9.02 -8.18 -9.84
N GLY A 180 10.10 -7.47 -9.55
CA GLY A 180 11.49 -7.98 -9.61
C GLY A 180 11.73 -9.38 -9.01
N ASP A 181 12.73 -10.07 -9.56
CA ASP A 181 13.07 -11.51 -9.51
C ASP A 181 13.24 -12.22 -8.15
N TYR A 182 12.65 -11.75 -7.05
CA TYR A 182 12.70 -12.42 -5.74
C TYR A 182 11.35 -13.08 -5.36
N LEU A 183 11.10 -14.21 -6.02
CA LEU A 183 10.49 -15.43 -5.48
C LEU A 183 9.07 -15.47 -4.93
N ASN A 184 8.28 -14.41 -4.75
CA ASN A 184 6.81 -14.54 -4.66
C ASN A 184 6.15 -13.22 -5.06
N GLU A 185 5.12 -13.23 -5.92
CA GLU A 185 4.34 -12.03 -6.27
C GLU A 185 3.59 -11.45 -5.05
N ILE A 186 3.23 -12.34 -4.12
CA ILE A 186 2.61 -12.07 -2.83
C ILE A 186 3.39 -12.86 -1.76
N VAL A 187 3.86 -12.18 -0.72
CA VAL A 187 4.47 -12.83 0.44
C VAL A 187 3.44 -12.80 1.56
N HIS A 188 2.91 -13.95 2.00
CA HIS A 188 2.23 -14.00 3.29
C HIS A 188 3.28 -14.27 4.36
N ALA A 189 3.29 -13.45 5.41
CA ALA A 189 4.15 -13.67 6.56
C ALA A 189 3.84 -15.01 7.26
N SER A 190 2.58 -15.47 7.19
CA SER A 190 2.20 -16.82 7.62
C SER A 190 2.81 -17.91 6.75
N THR A 191 2.71 -17.85 5.41
CA THR A 191 3.32 -18.87 4.56
C THR A 191 4.84 -18.82 4.51
N ALA A 192 5.50 -17.70 4.82
CA ALA A 192 6.95 -17.69 5.03
C ALA A 192 7.32 -18.54 6.26
N MET A 193 6.60 -18.39 7.38
CA MET A 193 6.75 -19.22 8.57
C MET A 193 6.29 -20.66 8.34
N ASP A 194 5.22 -20.91 7.58
CA ASP A 194 4.77 -22.26 7.25
C ASP A 194 5.73 -22.97 6.29
N LYS A 195 6.29 -22.27 5.30
CA LYS A 195 7.38 -22.78 4.45
C LYS A 195 8.63 -23.06 5.28
N ILE A 196 8.98 -22.22 6.25
CA ILE A 196 10.07 -22.48 7.21
C ILE A 196 9.72 -23.69 8.08
N ARG A 197 8.48 -23.82 8.57
CA ARG A 197 7.98 -24.89 9.43
C ARG A 197 7.89 -26.23 8.71
N ASP A 198 7.52 -26.23 7.43
CA ASP A 198 7.47 -27.41 6.58
C ASP A 198 8.88 -27.83 6.13
N LYS A 199 9.78 -26.87 5.90
CA LYS A 199 11.21 -27.14 5.75
C LYS A 199 11.80 -27.72 7.04
N PHE A 200 11.33 -27.29 8.22
CA PHE A 200 11.67 -27.87 9.52
C PHE A 200 11.09 -29.28 9.72
N LYS A 201 9.82 -29.53 9.37
CA LYS A 201 9.20 -30.87 9.47
C LYS A 201 9.88 -31.88 8.53
N SER A 202 10.33 -31.44 7.37
CA SER A 202 11.04 -32.29 6.41
C SER A 202 12.52 -32.51 6.77
N SER A 203 13.16 -31.57 7.49
CA SER A 203 14.51 -31.73 8.03
C SER A 203 14.57 -32.48 9.36
N ASN A 204 13.59 -32.34 10.26
CA ASN A 204 13.48 -33.15 11.48
C ASN A 204 13.16 -34.63 11.21
N ARG A 205 12.55 -34.97 10.06
CA ARG A 205 12.47 -36.38 9.61
C ARG A 205 13.81 -36.94 9.13
N LYS A 206 14.82 -36.08 8.90
CA LYS A 206 16.16 -36.46 8.43
C LYS A 206 17.27 -36.23 9.46
N GLN A 207 17.06 -35.45 10.52
CA GLN A 207 18.09 -35.14 11.52
C GLN A 207 17.50 -35.14 12.93
N GLU A 208 17.64 -36.28 13.61
CA GLU A 208 17.50 -36.41 15.06
C GLU A 208 18.81 -36.06 15.80
N LYS A 209 19.79 -35.46 15.13
CA LYS A 209 21.07 -35.06 15.71
C LYS A 209 21.58 -33.81 15.00
N ASP A 210 21.57 -32.66 15.68
CA ASP A 210 22.67 -31.67 15.71
C ASP A 210 22.16 -30.27 16.12
N ASN A 211 22.81 -29.68 17.13
CA ASN A 211 22.53 -28.35 17.68
C ASN A 211 22.71 -27.17 16.70
N HIS A 212 23.12 -27.44 15.45
CA HIS A 212 23.37 -26.44 14.41
C HIS A 212 22.07 -25.79 13.89
N SER A 213 20.92 -26.48 14.01
CA SER A 213 19.63 -25.97 13.54
C SER A 213 19.12 -24.75 14.33
N ILE A 214 19.54 -24.58 15.59
CA ILE A 214 19.14 -23.45 16.45
C ILE A 214 19.87 -22.16 16.05
N ASP A 215 21.12 -22.25 15.59
CA ASP A 215 21.91 -21.08 15.18
C ASP A 215 21.43 -20.52 13.83
N VAL A 216 21.00 -21.39 12.92
CA VAL A 216 20.36 -20.99 11.64
C VAL A 216 19.04 -20.25 11.89
N ILE A 217 18.27 -20.64 12.93
CA ILE A 217 17.05 -19.93 13.33
C ILE A 217 17.37 -18.52 13.82
N LYS A 218 18.39 -18.36 14.67
CA LYS A 218 18.80 -17.05 15.20
C LYS A 218 19.32 -16.13 14.09
N GLU A 219 20.05 -16.69 13.13
CA GLU A 219 20.59 -15.92 11.99
C GLU A 219 19.49 -15.45 11.02
N LEU A 220 18.47 -16.28 10.78
CA LEU A 220 17.31 -15.92 9.96
C LEU A 220 16.36 -14.93 10.67
N ALA A 221 16.10 -15.12 11.96
CA ALA A 221 15.31 -14.18 12.76
C ALA A 221 15.99 -12.80 12.87
N ALA A 222 17.32 -12.78 13.01
CA ALA A 222 18.12 -11.56 13.02
C ALA A 222 18.10 -10.82 11.67
N LYS A 223 18.07 -11.54 10.53
CA LYS A 223 17.97 -10.94 9.18
C LYS A 223 16.64 -10.23 8.90
N PHE A 224 15.56 -10.58 9.59
CA PHE A 224 14.23 -9.99 9.40
C PHE A 224 13.79 -9.03 10.51
N HIS A 225 14.66 -8.73 11.49
CA HIS A 225 14.35 -7.91 12.68
C HIS A 225 13.08 -8.37 13.41
N TRP A 226 12.94 -9.67 13.63
CA TRP A 226 11.85 -10.22 14.45
C TRP A 226 12.41 -10.49 15.85
N ASN A 227 11.99 -9.68 16.83
CA ASN A 227 12.17 -9.98 18.25
C ASN A 227 11.10 -10.97 18.73
#